data_AF-W2XVD1-F1
#
_entry.id   AF-W2XVD1-F1
#
_cell.length_a   1.000
_cell.length_b   1.000
_cell.length_c   1.000
_cell.angle_alpha   90.00
_cell.angle_beta   90.00
_cell.angle_gamma   90.00
#
_symmetry.space_group_name_H-M   'P 1'
#
loop_
_entity.id
_entity.type
_entity.pdbx_description
1 polymer ?
#
loop_
_entity_poly.entity_id
_entity_poly.type
_entity_poly.pdbx_seq_one_letter_code
_entity_poly.pdbx_strand_id
1 'polypeptide(L)'
;MGNICHAGQPALGPDAKSKTKSRAQTGSSKSLPTFGKDPTLKREDFIFSNIQTASFLAKLPGSINGQQFLIEDCHNCDIFLLDHCTSVQIDACINCRIVVGPCESSVFLRNCKRCTVVCAVQQFRARDCEDVSVYLYSATEPIIEMSSGLRFACFPLTYFSLQQQFRQAKFSPWNNKWSELFDFTPDHGGWKPLPMRPHESPLAEMMQDKENNGARSLWKMPSWTAEELGLSVDLPQLVVPITNGLCARKDGEPTLFVCFAAPNEALMMDFVTAIATKKNGDSDDPTLLIRTRQMQLTGDQAAALFPGNASLAGKATEAAKSTAGSVMMEFQGPQSYQHANDIMKDARFASEAAERNNIFVSNDTATALRLSDLVFQQWKPVI
;
A
#
# COMPACT_ATOMS: atom_id res chain seq x y z
N MET A 1 -10.37 31.37 -8.31
CA MET A 1 -9.79 30.91 -9.59
C MET A 1 -8.31 30.68 -9.34
N GLY A 2 -7.92 29.43 -9.07
CA GLY A 2 -6.52 29.06 -8.80
C GLY A 2 -5.86 28.60 -10.08
N ASN A 3 -4.68 29.14 -10.39
CA ASN A 3 -3.90 28.74 -11.55
C ASN A 3 -3.39 27.30 -11.38
N ILE A 4 -3.88 26.41 -12.24
CA ILE A 4 -3.33 25.07 -12.45
C ILE A 4 -2.15 25.23 -13.40
N CYS A 5 -0.93 24.97 -12.94
CA CYS A 5 0.25 24.99 -13.79
C CYS A 5 0.33 23.66 -14.56
N HIS A 6 -0.12 23.65 -15.82
CA HIS A 6 0.10 22.56 -16.75
C HIS A 6 1.46 22.74 -17.46
N ALA A 7 2.38 21.77 -17.31
CA ALA A 7 3.52 21.66 -18.21
C ALA A 7 3.06 20.95 -19.50
N GLY A 8 3.21 21.65 -20.64
CA GLY A 8 2.67 21.25 -21.94
C GLY A 8 3.35 20.05 -22.61
N GLN A 9 2.62 19.43 -23.53
CA GLN A 9 3.04 18.31 -24.37
C GLN A 9 4.22 18.66 -25.31
N PRO A 10 5.12 17.72 -25.65
CA PRO A 10 6.10 17.92 -26.72
C PRO A 10 5.52 17.56 -28.09
N ALA A 11 5.61 18.49 -29.04
CA ALA A 11 5.34 18.28 -30.45
C ALA A 11 6.54 17.62 -31.17
N LEU A 12 6.25 16.66 -32.05
CA LEU A 12 7.21 16.02 -32.96
C LEU A 12 7.28 16.78 -34.30
N GLY A 13 8.50 17.03 -34.79
CA GLY A 13 8.78 17.48 -36.17
C GLY A 13 10.29 17.60 -36.47
N PRO A 14 10.75 17.43 -37.74
CA PRO A 14 11.99 16.68 -38.03
C PRO A 14 13.23 17.52 -38.49
N ASP A 15 14.39 16.86 -38.38
CA ASP A 15 15.69 16.96 -39.10
C ASP A 15 16.29 18.31 -39.56
N ALA A 16 17.53 18.60 -39.12
CA ALA A 16 18.77 18.54 -39.94
C ALA A 16 19.93 19.48 -39.48
N LYS A 17 21.08 18.84 -39.18
CA LYS A 17 22.52 19.21 -39.39
C LYS A 17 23.01 20.68 -39.24
N SER A 18 24.04 20.86 -38.39
CA SER A 18 25.40 21.31 -38.80
C SER A 18 26.39 21.33 -37.61
N LYS A 19 27.64 20.94 -37.86
CA LYS A 19 28.78 20.87 -36.92
C LYS A 19 29.63 22.14 -37.01
N THR A 20 30.04 22.69 -35.87
CA THR A 20 31.29 23.47 -35.79
C THR A 20 31.98 23.26 -34.44
N LYS A 21 33.27 22.93 -34.48
CA LYS A 21 34.16 22.72 -33.32
C LYS A 21 34.80 24.05 -32.90
N SER A 22 34.86 24.30 -31.59
CA SER A 22 35.90 25.16 -30.98
C SER A 22 36.31 24.62 -29.60
N ARG A 23 37.62 24.52 -29.39
CA ARG A 23 38.38 24.13 -28.18
C ARG A 23 38.95 25.44 -27.61
N ALA A 24 39.12 25.74 -26.32
CA ALA A 24 38.90 25.12 -25.01
C ALA A 24 38.88 26.27 -23.98
N GLN A 25 38.35 26.06 -22.77
CA GLN A 25 38.89 26.69 -21.56
C GLN A 25 38.48 25.88 -20.32
N THR A 26 39.49 25.55 -19.52
CA THR A 26 39.42 24.77 -18.28
C THR A 26 38.92 25.65 -17.14
N GLY A 27 37.72 25.37 -16.64
CA GLY A 27 37.22 25.83 -15.35
C GLY A 27 36.63 24.64 -14.61
N SER A 28 37.11 24.35 -13.40
CA SER A 28 36.58 23.27 -12.56
C SER A 28 35.21 23.66 -12.01
N SER A 29 34.16 23.47 -12.81
CA SER A 29 32.80 23.44 -12.30
C SER A 29 32.61 22.14 -11.53
N LYS A 30 32.39 22.21 -10.21
CA LYS A 30 31.83 21.10 -9.46
C LYS A 30 30.53 20.69 -10.17
N SER A 31 30.51 19.50 -10.77
CA SER A 31 29.33 18.96 -11.42
C SER A 31 28.25 18.78 -10.37
N LEU A 32 27.12 19.47 -10.57
CA LEU A 32 25.89 19.21 -9.83
C LEU A 32 25.53 17.72 -9.95
N PRO A 33 25.04 17.07 -8.88
CA PRO A 33 24.56 15.69 -8.97
C PRO A 33 23.49 15.59 -10.06
N THR A 34 23.77 14.85 -11.12
CA THR A 34 22.85 14.64 -12.24
C THR A 34 21.73 13.70 -11.80
N PHE A 35 20.50 14.18 -11.93
CA PHE A 35 19.28 13.41 -11.74
C PHE A 35 19.07 12.55 -12.98
N GLY A 36 19.33 11.24 -12.89
CA GLY A 36 19.21 10.32 -14.02
C GLY A 36 20.24 10.54 -15.15
N LYS A 37 20.20 9.67 -16.17
CA LYS A 37 21.05 9.76 -17.38
C LYS A 37 20.32 10.40 -18.57
N ASP A 38 19.04 10.72 -18.44
CA ASP A 38 18.22 11.30 -19.49
C ASP A 38 18.41 12.83 -19.51
N PRO A 39 18.97 13.41 -20.58
CA PRO A 39 19.24 14.84 -20.66
C PRO A 39 17.98 15.70 -20.79
N THR A 40 16.80 15.10 -20.98
CA THR A 40 15.51 15.82 -21.08
C THR A 40 14.88 16.09 -19.72
N LEU A 41 15.31 15.37 -18.67
CA LEU A 41 14.79 15.52 -17.33
C LEU A 41 15.40 16.73 -16.63
N LYS A 42 14.54 17.58 -16.09
CA LYS A 42 14.93 18.75 -15.30
C LYS A 42 14.69 18.49 -13.83
N ARG A 43 15.69 18.78 -12.99
CA ARG A 43 15.64 18.51 -11.55
C ARG A 43 14.45 19.22 -10.87
N GLU A 44 14.18 20.45 -11.27
CA GLU A 44 13.09 21.28 -10.75
C GLU A 44 11.70 20.66 -10.92
N ASP A 45 11.52 19.74 -11.87
CA ASP A 45 10.24 19.05 -12.08
C ASP A 45 9.99 17.96 -11.01
N PHE A 46 11.01 17.57 -10.25
CA PHE A 46 10.96 16.45 -9.30
C PHE A 46 11.19 16.88 -7.84
N ILE A 47 10.95 18.16 -7.56
CA ILE A 47 11.16 18.75 -6.24
C ILE A 47 9.99 19.67 -5.88
N PHE A 48 9.45 19.51 -4.68
CA PHE A 48 8.68 20.54 -3.98
C PHE A 48 9.50 21.02 -2.78
N SER A 49 9.95 22.27 -2.80
CA SER A 49 10.93 22.79 -1.85
C SER A 49 10.61 24.22 -1.42
N ASN A 50 10.82 24.54 -0.14
CA ASN A 50 10.66 25.87 0.45
C ASN A 50 9.26 26.49 0.25
N ILE A 51 8.20 25.69 0.41
CA ILE A 51 6.82 26.12 0.18
C ILE A 51 6.18 26.44 1.53
N GLN A 52 6.22 27.73 1.88
CA GLN A 52 5.76 28.23 3.18
C GLN A 52 4.29 28.67 3.18
N THR A 53 3.75 28.98 2.00
CA THR A 53 2.33 29.28 1.82
C THR A 53 1.53 28.00 1.71
N ALA A 54 0.42 27.90 2.45
CA ALA A 54 -0.48 26.75 2.40
C ALA A 54 -0.95 26.50 0.96
N SER A 55 -0.53 25.37 0.38
CA SER A 55 -0.69 25.10 -1.05
C SER A 55 -1.20 23.68 -1.31
N PHE A 56 -1.88 23.50 -2.44
CA PHE A 56 -2.16 22.18 -3.01
C PHE A 56 -1.19 21.94 -4.17
N LEU A 57 -0.46 20.82 -4.12
CA LEU A 57 0.58 20.45 -5.07
C LEU A 57 0.33 19.03 -5.55
N ALA A 58 0.39 18.78 -6.85
CA ALA A 58 0.14 17.46 -7.39
C ALA A 58 1.06 17.12 -8.56
N LYS A 59 1.41 15.84 -8.64
CA LYS A 59 1.97 15.16 -9.81
C LYS A 59 1.01 14.04 -10.18
N LEU A 60 0.43 14.14 -11.37
CA LEU A 60 -0.58 13.21 -11.87
C LEU A 60 0.07 11.96 -12.48
N PRO A 61 -0.69 10.88 -12.72
CA PRO A 61 -0.14 9.67 -13.33
C PRO A 61 0.65 9.95 -14.62
N GLY A 62 1.82 9.31 -14.75
CA GLY A 62 2.75 9.49 -15.87
C GLY A 62 3.66 10.72 -15.79
N SER A 63 3.50 11.60 -14.81
CA SER A 63 4.30 12.83 -14.70
C SER A 63 5.62 12.66 -13.93
N ILE A 64 5.77 11.61 -13.13
CA ILE A 64 7.03 11.28 -12.44
C ILE A 64 7.76 10.16 -13.17
N ASN A 65 7.03 9.17 -13.66
CA ASN A 65 7.50 8.06 -14.48
C ASN A 65 8.75 7.36 -13.91
N GLY A 66 8.68 6.98 -12.63
CA GLY A 66 9.71 6.21 -11.96
C GLY A 66 10.94 7.02 -11.52
N GLN A 67 10.93 8.35 -11.66
CA GLN A 67 12.03 9.17 -11.13
C GLN A 67 12.00 9.27 -9.60
N GLN A 68 13.10 9.75 -9.01
CA GLN A 68 13.14 10.11 -7.60
C GLN A 68 12.38 11.42 -7.39
N PHE A 69 11.86 11.65 -6.18
CA PHE A 69 11.19 12.91 -5.84
C PHE A 69 11.65 13.42 -4.48
N LEU A 70 11.76 14.75 -4.34
CA LEU A 70 12.12 15.40 -3.07
C LEU A 70 10.99 16.34 -2.64
N ILE A 71 10.56 16.19 -1.40
CA ILE A 71 9.67 17.12 -0.71
C ILE A 71 10.45 17.67 0.47
N GLU A 72 10.81 18.95 0.46
CA GLU A 72 11.61 19.54 1.54
C GLU A 72 11.05 20.89 1.99
N ASP A 73 11.11 21.19 3.28
CA ASP A 73 10.74 22.49 3.86
C ASP A 73 9.36 23.01 3.36
N CYS A 74 8.36 22.14 3.37
CA CYS A 74 7.00 22.45 2.98
C CYS A 74 6.11 22.57 4.23
N HIS A 75 5.35 23.66 4.32
CA HIS A 75 4.50 23.97 5.47
C HIS A 75 3.03 24.12 5.06
N ASN A 76 2.11 23.51 5.82
CA ASN A 76 0.66 23.61 5.58
C ASN A 76 0.20 23.17 4.18
N CYS A 77 0.92 22.21 3.57
CA CYS A 77 0.69 21.78 2.20
C CYS A 77 -0.07 20.45 2.09
N ASP A 78 -0.83 20.34 1.01
CA ASP A 78 -1.44 19.11 0.53
C ASP A 78 -0.72 18.65 -0.72
N ILE A 79 0.04 17.57 -0.61
CA ILE A 79 0.98 17.14 -1.65
C ILE A 79 0.58 15.76 -2.16
N PHE A 80 0.34 15.62 -3.45
CA PHE A 80 -0.14 14.38 -4.07
C PHE A 80 0.82 13.95 -5.18
N LEU A 81 1.67 12.95 -4.92
CA LEU A 81 2.49 12.30 -5.93
C LEU A 81 1.74 11.04 -6.41
N LEU A 82 0.84 11.18 -7.38
CA LEU A 82 -0.04 10.11 -7.88
C LEU A 82 0.59 9.36 -9.06
N ASP A 83 1.86 9.04 -8.93
CA ASP A 83 2.61 8.27 -9.91
C ASP A 83 3.66 7.40 -9.21
N HIS A 84 4.14 6.38 -9.93
CA HIS A 84 5.22 5.55 -9.41
C HIS A 84 6.54 6.33 -9.36
N CYS A 85 7.29 6.11 -8.27
CA CYS A 85 8.56 6.78 -7.99
C CYS A 85 9.64 5.72 -7.70
N THR A 86 10.91 6.01 -7.99
CA THR A 86 12.00 5.14 -7.49
C THR A 86 12.19 5.33 -5.98
N SER A 87 12.33 6.59 -5.53
CA SER A 87 12.52 6.93 -4.12
C SER A 87 11.96 8.31 -3.82
N VAL A 88 11.40 8.50 -2.62
CA VAL A 88 10.91 9.81 -2.16
C VAL A 88 11.54 10.19 -0.84
N GLN A 89 12.13 11.38 -0.77
CA GLN A 89 12.62 11.98 0.46
C GLN A 89 11.65 13.07 0.91
N ILE A 90 11.27 13.03 2.19
CA ILE A 90 10.34 13.99 2.81
C ILE A 90 11.04 14.60 4.02
N ASP A 91 11.52 15.83 3.88
CA ASP A 91 12.40 16.46 4.86
C ASP A 91 11.79 17.75 5.41
N ALA A 92 11.89 17.93 6.73
CA ALA A 92 11.55 19.19 7.41
C ALA A 92 10.14 19.71 7.09
N CYS A 93 9.18 18.83 6.78
CA CYS A 93 7.82 19.23 6.47
C CYS A 93 7.00 19.40 7.75
N ILE A 94 6.20 20.46 7.81
CA ILE A 94 5.39 20.79 9.00
C ILE A 94 3.93 20.96 8.62
N ASN A 95 3.03 20.30 9.34
CA ASN A 95 1.59 20.38 9.12
C ASN A 95 1.18 20.05 7.66
N CYS A 96 1.83 19.05 7.05
CA CYS A 96 1.57 18.64 5.67
C CYS A 96 0.76 17.35 5.60
N ARG A 97 -0.03 17.21 4.55
CA ARG A 97 -0.73 15.97 4.21
C ARG A 97 -0.24 15.49 2.86
N ILE A 98 0.37 14.32 2.81
CA ILE A 98 1.20 13.87 1.69
C ILE A 98 0.74 12.50 1.21
N VAL A 99 0.38 12.37 -0.05
CA VAL A 99 0.16 11.09 -0.73
C VAL A 99 1.35 10.78 -1.62
N VAL A 100 1.88 9.57 -1.51
CA VAL A 100 2.92 9.04 -2.38
C VAL A 100 2.41 7.75 -3.00
N GLY A 101 2.35 7.70 -4.33
CA GLY A 101 2.07 6.50 -5.10
C GLY A 101 3.13 5.40 -4.90
N PRO A 102 3.03 4.27 -5.60
CA PRO A 102 3.96 3.16 -5.44
C PRO A 102 5.43 3.57 -5.60
N CYS A 103 6.21 3.41 -4.54
CA CYS A 103 7.60 3.83 -4.48
C CYS A 103 8.54 2.61 -4.40
N GLU A 104 9.26 2.33 -5.49
CA GLU A 104 9.94 1.04 -5.74
C GLU A 104 11.03 0.71 -4.71
N SER A 105 11.73 1.73 -4.20
CA SER A 105 12.85 1.54 -3.27
C SER A 105 12.49 2.03 -1.88
N SER A 106 12.36 3.35 -1.68
CA SER A 106 12.23 3.89 -0.33
C SER A 106 11.51 5.22 -0.25
N VAL A 107 10.74 5.36 0.83
CA VAL A 107 10.17 6.62 1.31
C VAL A 107 10.84 6.89 2.65
N PHE A 108 11.53 8.02 2.77
CA PHE A 108 12.24 8.41 3.99
C PHE A 108 11.74 9.76 4.50
N LEU A 109 11.11 9.74 5.67
CA LEU A 109 10.70 10.94 6.40
C LEU A 109 11.82 11.34 7.37
N ARG A 110 12.24 12.61 7.33
CA ARG A 110 13.21 13.19 8.28
C ARG A 110 12.71 14.52 8.81
N ASN A 111 12.81 14.74 10.13
CA ASN A 111 12.47 16.03 10.75
C ASN A 111 11.03 16.52 10.46
N CYS A 112 10.08 15.61 10.21
CA CYS A 112 8.70 15.97 9.86
C CYS A 112 7.84 16.11 11.12
N LYS A 113 6.97 17.13 11.16
CA LYS A 113 6.12 17.41 12.33
C LYS A 113 4.65 17.59 11.96
N ARG A 114 3.74 16.98 12.74
CA ARG A 114 2.28 17.11 12.56
C ARG A 114 1.83 16.78 11.13
N CYS A 115 2.41 15.75 10.53
CA CYS A 115 2.13 15.38 9.15
C CYS A 115 1.20 14.16 9.08
N THR A 116 0.42 14.07 8.00
CA THR A 116 -0.28 12.85 7.61
C THR A 116 0.30 12.35 6.30
N VAL A 117 0.77 11.10 6.25
CA VAL A 117 1.40 10.52 5.06
C VAL A 117 0.64 9.27 4.64
N VAL A 118 0.28 9.17 3.37
CA VAL A 118 -0.35 7.98 2.76
C VAL A 118 0.62 7.48 1.70
N CYS A 119 1.22 6.29 1.88
CA CYS A 119 2.22 5.82 0.93
C CYS A 119 2.25 4.30 0.77
N ALA A 120 2.60 3.86 -0.44
CA ALA A 120 2.92 2.47 -0.76
C ALA A 120 4.39 2.38 -1.18
N VAL A 121 5.17 1.57 -0.48
CA VAL A 121 6.63 1.56 -0.63
C VAL A 121 7.24 0.17 -0.40
N GLN A 122 8.43 -0.06 -0.93
CA GLN A 122 9.22 -1.23 -0.56
C GLN A 122 9.78 -1.10 0.86
N GLN A 123 10.59 -0.06 1.11
CA GLN A 123 11.19 0.24 2.42
C GLN A 123 10.71 1.60 2.96
N PHE A 124 9.97 1.59 4.07
CA PHE A 124 9.62 2.81 4.79
C PHE A 124 10.64 3.10 5.88
N ARG A 125 11.06 4.37 5.98
CA ARG A 125 11.90 4.87 7.09
C ARG A 125 11.36 6.19 7.62
N ALA A 126 11.36 6.37 8.93
CA ALA A 126 11.12 7.65 9.58
C ALA A 126 12.17 7.93 10.65
N ARG A 127 12.73 9.15 10.66
CA ARG A 127 13.66 9.60 11.67
C ARG A 127 13.36 11.02 12.13
N ASP A 128 13.57 11.32 13.41
CA ASP A 128 13.41 12.67 13.97
C ASP A 128 12.00 13.27 13.73
N CYS A 129 10.96 12.42 13.71
CA CYS A 129 9.59 12.82 13.39
C CYS A 129 8.73 12.98 14.66
N GLU A 130 7.78 13.91 14.63
CA GLU A 130 6.91 14.24 15.77
C GLU A 130 5.46 14.36 15.33
N ASP A 131 4.55 13.63 15.99
CA ASP A 131 3.11 13.66 15.71
C ASP A 131 2.74 13.35 14.24
N VAL A 132 3.33 12.29 13.67
CA VAL A 132 3.06 11.88 12.29
C VAL A 132 2.11 10.68 12.24
N SER A 133 1.04 10.80 11.45
CA SER A 133 0.14 9.69 11.12
C SER A 133 0.48 9.13 9.74
N VAL A 134 0.70 7.81 9.62
CA VAL A 134 1.11 7.15 8.38
C VAL A 134 0.11 6.04 8.00
N TYR A 135 -0.44 6.13 6.81
CA TYR A 135 -1.25 5.09 6.16
C TYR A 135 -0.37 4.36 5.17
N LEU A 136 0.02 3.14 5.51
CA LEU A 136 1.20 2.49 4.94
C LEU A 136 0.86 1.17 4.23
N TYR A 137 1.41 1.01 3.04
CA TYR A 137 1.73 -0.28 2.46
C TYR A 137 3.26 -0.38 2.47
N SER A 138 3.80 -1.43 3.06
CA SER A 138 5.25 -1.67 3.10
C SER A 138 5.56 -3.11 2.72
N ALA A 139 6.38 -3.31 1.70
CA ALA A 139 6.80 -4.66 1.29
C ALA A 139 7.79 -5.29 2.29
N THR A 140 8.53 -4.47 3.03
CA THR A 140 9.42 -4.89 4.12
C THR A 140 8.96 -4.32 5.47
N GLU A 141 9.59 -4.74 6.56
CA GLU A 141 9.38 -4.17 7.89
C GLU A 141 9.69 -2.66 7.88
N PRO A 142 8.74 -1.78 8.26
CA PRO A 142 8.99 -0.35 8.38
C PRO A 142 9.94 -0.04 9.53
N ILE A 143 10.83 0.93 9.34
CA ILE A 143 11.83 1.31 10.35
C ILE A 143 11.52 2.70 10.88
N ILE A 144 11.57 2.86 12.21
CA ILE A 144 11.46 4.16 12.88
C ILE A 144 12.65 4.36 13.84
N GLU A 145 13.05 5.62 14.00
CA GLU A 145 14.17 6.02 14.85
C GLU A 145 13.96 7.46 15.38
N MET A 146 14.33 7.73 16.63
CA MET A 146 14.29 9.04 17.29
C MET A 146 13.00 9.84 17.05
N SER A 147 11.84 9.16 17.08
CA SER A 147 10.56 9.76 16.70
C SER A 147 9.51 9.52 17.77
N SER A 148 8.61 10.49 17.97
CA SER A 148 7.58 10.46 19.00
C SER A 148 6.19 10.76 18.44
N GLY A 149 5.16 10.13 19.01
CA GLY A 149 3.77 10.35 18.57
C GLY A 149 3.49 9.80 17.18
N LEU A 150 4.22 8.78 16.72
CA LEU A 150 3.95 8.13 15.44
C LEU A 150 2.70 7.24 15.52
N ARG A 151 1.86 7.30 14.49
CA ARG A 151 0.65 6.48 14.39
C ARG A 151 0.54 5.81 13.03
N PHE A 152 0.19 4.53 12.97
CA PHE A 152 0.15 3.77 11.71
C PHE A 152 -1.20 3.09 11.45
N ALA A 153 -1.63 3.03 10.20
CA ALA A 153 -2.73 2.19 9.70
C ALA A 153 -2.38 1.60 8.33
N CYS A 154 -3.15 0.60 7.90
CA CYS A 154 -3.08 0.06 6.54
C CYS A 154 -3.40 1.15 5.49
N PHE A 155 -2.67 1.14 4.37
CA PHE A 155 -2.91 1.98 3.19
C PHE A 155 -4.31 1.73 2.60
N PRO A 156 -5.18 2.76 2.50
CA PRO A 156 -6.57 2.55 2.13
C PRO A 156 -7.03 3.43 0.95
N LEU A 157 -6.15 3.67 -0.03
CA LEU A 157 -6.40 4.58 -1.14
C LEU A 157 -6.40 3.82 -2.46
N THR A 158 -7.28 4.18 -3.38
CA THR A 158 -7.26 3.73 -4.78
C THR A 158 -7.48 4.91 -5.73
N TYR A 159 -6.96 4.78 -6.95
CA TYR A 159 -7.20 5.65 -8.10
C TYR A 159 -6.91 4.86 -9.38
N PHE A 160 -7.37 5.35 -10.53
CA PHE A 160 -7.44 4.57 -11.78
C PHE A 160 -6.11 3.92 -12.20
N SER A 161 -4.98 4.58 -11.95
CA SER A 161 -3.64 4.08 -12.32
C SER A 161 -2.96 3.21 -11.27
N LEU A 162 -3.50 3.13 -10.04
CA LEU A 162 -2.79 2.55 -8.90
C LEU A 162 -2.42 1.08 -9.13
N GLN A 163 -3.35 0.27 -9.65
CA GLN A 163 -3.09 -1.16 -9.88
C GLN A 163 -1.99 -1.40 -10.94
N GLN A 164 -1.90 -0.54 -11.96
CA GLN A 164 -0.81 -0.60 -12.93
C GLN A 164 0.51 -0.17 -12.31
N GLN A 165 0.51 0.87 -11.48
CA GLN A 165 1.71 1.37 -10.80
C GLN A 165 2.22 0.38 -9.75
N PHE A 166 1.35 -0.36 -9.07
CA PHE A 166 1.74 -1.50 -8.22
C PHE A 166 2.48 -2.58 -9.04
N ARG A 167 2.00 -2.90 -10.25
CA ARG A 167 2.68 -3.83 -11.15
C ARG A 167 4.04 -3.31 -11.62
N GLN A 168 4.16 -2.01 -11.93
CA GLN A 168 5.43 -1.38 -12.29
C GLN A 168 6.44 -1.47 -11.13
N ALA A 169 5.98 -1.19 -9.90
CA ALA A 169 6.78 -1.32 -8.69
C ALA A 169 6.99 -2.76 -8.20
N LYS A 170 6.43 -3.76 -8.91
CA LYS A 170 6.50 -5.19 -8.57
C LYS A 170 5.96 -5.50 -7.17
N PHE A 171 4.94 -4.76 -6.74
CA PHE A 171 4.26 -4.97 -5.48
C PHE A 171 3.10 -5.96 -5.64
N SER A 172 3.02 -6.89 -4.70
CA SER A 172 1.80 -7.67 -4.50
C SER A 172 0.93 -6.93 -3.48
N PRO A 173 -0.31 -6.55 -3.80
CA PRO A 173 -1.21 -5.91 -2.83
C PRO A 173 -1.42 -6.76 -1.55
N TRP A 174 -1.19 -8.06 -1.65
CA TRP A 174 -1.34 -9.05 -0.58
C TRP A 174 -0.10 -9.20 0.30
N ASN A 175 1.00 -8.47 0.05
CA ASN A 175 2.22 -8.51 0.84
C ASN A 175 2.47 -7.17 1.55
N ASN A 176 1.67 -6.89 2.59
CA ASN A 176 1.74 -5.64 3.33
C ASN A 176 2.15 -5.85 4.81
N LYS A 177 3.36 -5.39 5.15
CA LYS A 177 3.98 -5.46 6.49
C LYS A 177 3.82 -4.18 7.31
N TRP A 178 2.84 -3.32 6.99
CA TRP A 178 2.71 -1.99 7.60
C TRP A 178 2.74 -1.93 9.14
N SER A 179 2.29 -2.99 9.82
CA SER A 179 2.22 -3.07 11.29
C SER A 179 3.43 -3.78 11.94
N GLU A 180 4.37 -4.28 11.14
CA GLU A 180 5.58 -5.00 11.59
C GLU A 180 6.75 -4.02 11.78
N LEU A 181 6.55 -3.00 12.60
CA LEU A 181 7.53 -1.92 12.78
C LEU A 181 8.75 -2.39 13.59
N PHE A 182 9.93 -1.99 13.13
CA PHE A 182 11.16 -2.06 13.90
C PHE A 182 11.54 -0.65 14.41
N ASP A 183 11.54 -0.49 15.73
CA ASP A 183 11.91 0.76 16.40
C ASP A 183 13.34 0.68 16.96
N PHE A 184 14.24 1.49 16.42
CA PHE A 184 15.63 1.58 16.90
C PHE A 184 15.76 2.27 18.26
N THR A 185 14.75 3.03 18.68
CA THR A 185 14.76 3.88 19.88
C THR A 185 13.40 3.83 20.59
N PRO A 186 12.98 2.67 21.12
CA PRO A 186 11.64 2.45 21.66
C PRO A 186 11.32 3.32 22.89
N ASP A 187 12.35 3.83 23.58
CA ASP A 187 12.25 4.76 24.70
C ASP A 187 11.92 6.20 24.28
N HIS A 188 11.96 6.53 22.99
CA HIS A 188 11.67 7.85 22.44
C HIS A 188 10.19 8.07 22.06
N GLY A 189 9.26 7.36 22.70
CA GLY A 189 7.81 7.57 22.57
C GLY A 189 7.08 6.54 21.70
N GLY A 190 7.83 5.71 20.97
CA GLY A 190 7.31 4.58 20.19
C GLY A 190 6.25 4.96 19.16
N TRP A 191 5.43 3.97 18.80
CA TRP A 191 4.31 4.15 17.85
C TRP A 191 3.02 3.52 18.39
N LYS A 192 1.89 3.92 17.81
CA LYS A 192 0.56 3.33 18.10
C LYS A 192 -0.20 3.04 16.81
N PRO A 193 -1.07 2.02 16.77
CA PRO A 193 -2.02 1.90 15.67
C PRO A 193 -3.00 3.07 15.68
N LEU A 194 -3.39 3.55 14.51
CA LEU A 194 -4.57 4.40 14.37
C LEU A 194 -5.83 3.57 14.60
N PRO A 195 -6.89 4.15 15.18
CA PRO A 195 -8.18 3.46 15.28
C PRO A 195 -8.68 3.04 13.89
N MET A 196 -9.01 1.75 13.74
CA MET A 196 -9.60 1.19 12.53
C MET A 196 -10.98 0.64 12.84
N ARG A 197 -11.94 0.90 11.96
CA ARG A 197 -13.30 0.34 12.03
C ARG A 197 -13.41 -0.81 11.03
N PRO A 198 -13.95 -1.99 11.40
CA PRO A 198 -13.92 -3.18 10.54
C PRO A 198 -14.59 -2.98 9.16
N HIS A 199 -15.59 -2.11 9.08
CA HIS A 199 -16.43 -1.91 7.90
C HIS A 199 -16.18 -0.58 7.19
N GLU A 200 -15.12 0.15 7.57
CA GLU A 200 -14.79 1.45 6.98
C GLU A 200 -13.29 1.61 6.75
N SER A 201 -12.95 2.41 5.74
CA SER A 201 -11.56 2.78 5.52
C SER A 201 -11.03 3.68 6.65
N PRO A 202 -9.76 3.52 7.05
CA PRO A 202 -9.14 4.39 8.05
C PRO A 202 -8.90 5.82 7.53
N LEU A 203 -9.16 6.11 6.24
CA LEU A 203 -9.23 7.47 5.67
C LEU A 203 -10.66 7.98 5.45
N ALA A 204 -11.71 7.22 5.81
CA ALA A 204 -13.10 7.58 5.50
C ALA A 204 -13.50 8.96 6.05
N GLU A 205 -13.09 9.29 7.27
CA GLU A 205 -13.36 10.60 7.91
C GLU A 205 -12.64 11.77 7.24
N MET A 206 -11.57 11.50 6.48
CA MET A 206 -10.82 12.51 5.74
C MET A 206 -11.39 12.75 4.33
N MET A 207 -12.33 11.90 3.88
CA MET A 207 -13.02 11.96 2.60
C MET A 207 -14.37 12.65 2.76
N GLN A 208 -14.33 13.99 2.80
CA GLN A 208 -15.49 14.84 3.05
C GLN A 208 -16.23 15.19 1.76
N ASP A 209 -17.56 15.32 1.85
CA ASP A 209 -18.40 15.92 0.82
C ASP A 209 -18.09 17.41 0.76
N LYS A 210 -17.55 17.89 -0.36
CA LYS A 210 -17.20 19.31 -0.51
C LYS A 210 -18.22 20.11 -1.31
N GLU A 211 -19.08 19.44 -2.06
CA GLU A 211 -19.98 20.07 -3.02
C GLU A 211 -21.38 19.43 -2.98
N ASN A 212 -22.40 20.22 -3.34
CA ASN A 212 -23.82 19.82 -3.29
C ASN A 212 -24.18 18.70 -4.29
N ASN A 213 -23.23 18.22 -5.09
CA ASN A 213 -23.37 17.13 -6.06
C ASN A 213 -23.03 15.75 -5.45
N GLY A 214 -22.57 15.69 -4.19
CA GLY A 214 -22.14 14.44 -3.54
C GLY A 214 -20.71 14.02 -3.86
N ALA A 215 -19.92 14.89 -4.49
CA ALA A 215 -18.52 14.61 -4.81
C ALA A 215 -17.65 14.64 -3.54
N ARG A 216 -16.96 13.53 -3.28
CA ARG A 216 -16.02 13.37 -2.17
C ARG A 216 -14.60 13.69 -2.61
N SER A 217 -13.82 14.29 -1.72
CA SER A 217 -12.39 14.52 -1.99
C SER A 217 -11.53 14.38 -0.74
N LEU A 218 -10.29 13.95 -0.96
CA LEU A 218 -9.30 13.87 0.11
C LEU A 218 -8.66 15.25 0.31
N TRP A 219 -8.78 15.79 1.53
CA TRP A 219 -8.08 17.01 1.96
C TRP A 219 -8.39 18.27 1.15
N LYS A 220 -7.44 18.90 0.44
CA LYS A 220 -7.71 20.04 -0.47
C LYS A 220 -7.70 19.65 -1.95
N MET A 221 -7.66 18.36 -2.28
CA MET A 221 -7.85 17.95 -3.67
C MET A 221 -9.19 18.47 -4.19
N PRO A 222 -9.25 19.09 -5.38
CA PRO A 222 -10.52 19.44 -6.01
C PRO A 222 -11.38 18.19 -6.26
N SER A 223 -12.68 18.28 -6.00
CA SER A 223 -13.65 17.18 -6.20
C SER A 223 -13.61 16.63 -7.63
N TRP A 224 -13.66 17.49 -8.63
CA TRP A 224 -13.59 17.10 -10.04
C TRP A 224 -12.30 16.34 -10.39
N THR A 225 -11.15 16.74 -9.81
CA THR A 225 -9.89 16.02 -10.02
C THR A 225 -9.94 14.65 -9.34
N ALA A 226 -10.51 14.56 -8.14
CA ALA A 226 -10.69 13.29 -7.44
C ALA A 226 -11.59 12.34 -8.25
N GLU A 227 -12.69 12.84 -8.82
CA GLU A 227 -13.61 12.09 -9.68
C GLU A 227 -12.92 11.62 -10.98
N GLU A 228 -12.21 12.50 -11.69
CA GLU A 228 -11.47 12.15 -12.90
C GLU A 228 -10.41 11.06 -12.65
N LEU A 229 -9.78 11.09 -11.48
CA LEU A 229 -8.81 10.09 -11.06
C LEU A 229 -9.46 8.80 -10.54
N GLY A 230 -10.78 8.78 -10.33
CA GLY A 230 -11.46 7.70 -9.61
C GLY A 230 -10.90 7.50 -8.20
N LEU A 231 -10.51 8.58 -7.53
CA LEU A 231 -9.94 8.53 -6.19
C LEU A 231 -10.99 8.03 -5.20
N SER A 232 -10.70 6.93 -4.52
CA SER A 232 -11.63 6.33 -3.58
C SER A 232 -10.91 5.72 -2.39
N VAL A 233 -11.67 5.56 -1.31
CA VAL A 233 -11.26 4.83 -0.11
C VAL A 233 -12.26 3.73 0.23
N ASP A 234 -13.24 3.47 -0.63
CA ASP A 234 -14.31 2.51 -0.36
C ASP A 234 -13.77 1.09 -0.48
N LEU A 235 -14.01 0.26 0.56
CA LEU A 235 -13.39 -1.07 0.71
C LEU A 235 -13.48 -1.96 -0.54
N PRO A 236 -14.62 -2.08 -1.25
CA PRO A 236 -14.73 -2.95 -2.42
C PRO A 236 -13.89 -2.49 -3.63
N GLN A 237 -13.44 -1.23 -3.65
CA GLN A 237 -12.69 -0.64 -4.78
C GLN A 237 -11.18 -0.63 -4.54
N LEU A 238 -10.73 -0.97 -3.33
CA LEU A 238 -9.31 -0.88 -2.97
C LEU A 238 -8.47 -1.91 -3.72
N VAL A 239 -7.26 -1.49 -4.11
CA VAL A 239 -6.25 -2.41 -4.66
C VAL A 239 -5.62 -3.23 -3.53
N VAL A 240 -5.34 -2.59 -2.39
CA VAL A 240 -4.76 -3.23 -1.21
C VAL A 240 -5.88 -3.59 -0.23
N PRO A 241 -6.03 -4.85 0.18
CA PRO A 241 -7.01 -5.23 1.20
C PRO A 241 -6.65 -4.57 2.54
N ILE A 242 -7.66 -4.08 3.26
CA ILE A 242 -7.44 -3.50 4.59
C ILE A 242 -7.14 -4.60 5.59
N THR A 243 -5.90 -4.63 6.10
CA THR A 243 -5.49 -5.49 7.20
C THR A 243 -5.44 -4.70 8.51
N ASN A 244 -5.78 -5.33 9.63
CA ASN A 244 -5.75 -4.74 10.97
C ASN A 244 -4.37 -4.87 11.62
N GLY A 245 -3.46 -5.63 11.00
CA GLY A 245 -2.09 -5.78 11.43
C GLY A 245 -1.92 -6.61 12.70
N LEU A 246 -0.67 -6.89 13.04
CA LEU A 246 -0.32 -7.64 14.27
C LEU A 246 -0.73 -6.90 15.54
N CYS A 247 -0.85 -5.58 15.49
CA CYS A 247 -1.33 -4.76 16.61
C CYS A 247 -2.78 -5.04 17.01
N ALA A 248 -3.60 -5.62 16.14
CA ALA A 248 -4.97 -6.02 16.45
C ALA A 248 -5.11 -7.48 16.91
N ARG A 249 -4.05 -8.28 16.77
CA ARG A 249 -4.04 -9.70 17.14
C ARG A 249 -4.10 -9.83 18.67
N LYS A 250 -4.99 -10.69 19.15
CA LYS A 250 -5.19 -11.00 20.58
C LYS A 250 -4.90 -12.46 20.88
N ASP A 251 -4.29 -12.74 22.02
CA ASP A 251 -4.06 -14.12 22.46
C ASP A 251 -5.38 -14.78 22.88
N GLY A 252 -5.54 -16.06 22.54
CA GLY A 252 -6.74 -16.85 22.89
C GLY A 252 -7.97 -16.62 22.02
N GLU A 253 -7.98 -15.59 21.18
CA GLU A 253 -9.06 -15.35 20.21
C GLU A 253 -9.06 -16.40 19.08
N PRO A 254 -10.24 -16.91 18.65
CA PRO A 254 -10.33 -17.85 17.55
C PRO A 254 -9.67 -17.28 16.29
N THR A 255 -8.71 -18.04 15.78
CA THR A 255 -7.91 -17.69 14.60
C THR A 255 -8.31 -18.60 13.46
N LEU A 256 -8.55 -18.01 12.30
CA LEU A 256 -8.95 -18.69 11.08
C LEU A 256 -7.86 -18.47 10.03
N PHE A 257 -7.45 -19.55 9.36
CA PHE A 257 -6.51 -19.50 8.25
C PHE A 257 -7.23 -19.85 6.95
N VAL A 258 -7.12 -18.97 5.95
CA VAL A 258 -7.70 -19.16 4.62
C VAL A 258 -6.57 -19.09 3.58
N CYS A 259 -6.58 -20.00 2.61
CA CYS A 259 -5.65 -19.96 1.49
C CYS A 259 -6.36 -20.17 0.16
N PHE A 260 -6.14 -19.24 -0.77
CA PHE A 260 -6.51 -19.38 -2.17
C PHE A 260 -5.33 -19.99 -2.91
N ALA A 261 -5.40 -21.29 -3.21
CA ALA A 261 -4.32 -22.04 -3.85
C ALA A 261 -4.03 -21.53 -5.27
N ALA A 262 -5.09 -21.27 -6.04
CA ALA A 262 -5.04 -20.57 -7.32
C ALA A 262 -5.76 -19.22 -7.16
N PRO A 263 -5.03 -18.09 -7.10
CA PRO A 263 -5.62 -16.80 -6.75
C PRO A 263 -6.54 -16.26 -7.85
N ASN A 264 -7.69 -15.73 -7.44
CA ASN A 264 -8.57 -14.89 -8.26
C ASN A 264 -8.79 -13.58 -7.51
N GLU A 265 -8.24 -12.47 -8.02
CA GLU A 265 -8.18 -11.19 -7.30
C GLU A 265 -9.57 -10.67 -6.91
N ALA A 266 -10.54 -10.71 -7.83
CA ALA A 266 -11.90 -10.29 -7.55
C ALA A 266 -12.55 -11.13 -6.45
N LEU A 267 -12.43 -12.46 -6.55
CA LEU A 267 -13.00 -13.38 -5.55
C LEU A 267 -12.35 -13.22 -4.17
N MET A 268 -11.05 -12.98 -4.11
CA MET A 268 -10.33 -12.75 -2.86
C MET A 268 -10.77 -11.45 -2.19
N MET A 269 -10.92 -10.36 -2.97
CA MET A 269 -11.43 -9.09 -2.46
C MET A 269 -12.90 -9.21 -2.02
N ASP A 270 -13.73 -9.96 -2.75
CA ASP A 270 -15.10 -10.27 -2.36
C ASP A 270 -15.15 -11.05 -1.04
N PHE A 271 -14.23 -12.00 -0.82
CA PHE A 271 -14.14 -12.76 0.43
C PHE A 271 -13.78 -11.86 1.60
N VAL A 272 -12.73 -11.03 1.44
CA VAL A 272 -12.28 -10.07 2.46
C VAL A 272 -13.39 -9.05 2.78
N THR A 273 -14.10 -8.56 1.76
CA THR A 273 -15.20 -7.61 1.96
C THR A 273 -16.39 -8.28 2.66
N ALA A 274 -16.74 -9.50 2.25
CA ALA A 274 -17.86 -10.23 2.83
C ALA A 274 -17.62 -10.59 4.31
N ILE A 275 -16.39 -10.95 4.67
CA ILE A 275 -16.06 -11.31 6.07
C ILE A 275 -15.93 -10.08 6.96
N ALA A 276 -15.40 -8.97 6.44
CA ALA A 276 -15.31 -7.70 7.18
C ALA A 276 -16.67 -7.07 7.45
N THR A 277 -17.66 -7.31 6.58
CA THR A 277 -19.03 -6.76 6.70
C THR A 277 -20.03 -7.73 7.34
N LYS A 278 -19.61 -8.97 7.62
CA LYS A 278 -20.47 -9.98 8.25
C LYS A 278 -20.79 -9.60 9.69
N LYS A 279 -22.07 -9.64 10.02
CA LYS A 279 -22.61 -9.46 11.38
C LYS A 279 -23.45 -10.68 11.77
N ASN A 280 -23.50 -10.98 13.07
CA ASN A 280 -24.42 -11.98 13.62
C ASN A 280 -25.42 -11.29 14.55
N GLY A 281 -26.61 -11.03 14.02
CA GLY A 281 -27.66 -10.30 14.75
C GLY A 281 -27.17 -8.91 15.18
N ASP A 282 -27.41 -8.58 16.45
CA ASP A 282 -27.02 -7.29 17.04
C ASP A 282 -25.60 -7.29 17.67
N SER A 283 -24.87 -8.43 17.65
CA SER A 283 -23.51 -8.50 18.22
C SER A 283 -22.48 -7.82 17.31
N ASP A 284 -21.62 -6.98 17.89
CA ASP A 284 -20.49 -6.34 17.23
C ASP A 284 -19.20 -7.16 17.44
N ASP A 285 -19.24 -8.44 17.07
CA ASP A 285 -18.08 -9.34 17.13
C ASP A 285 -17.43 -9.46 15.73
N PRO A 286 -16.60 -8.49 15.30
CA PRO A 286 -16.05 -8.49 13.96
C PRO A 286 -15.04 -9.62 13.77
N THR A 287 -14.97 -10.14 12.56
CA THR A 287 -13.82 -10.95 12.12
C THR A 287 -12.84 -10.05 11.39
N LEU A 288 -11.68 -9.84 11.99
CA LEU A 288 -10.63 -8.97 11.50
C LEU A 288 -9.70 -9.76 10.58
N LEU A 289 -9.43 -9.23 9.39
CA LEU A 289 -8.28 -9.65 8.61
C LEU A 289 -7.02 -9.11 9.30
N ILE A 290 -6.15 -9.98 9.82
CA ILE A 290 -4.94 -9.60 10.55
C ILE A 290 -3.81 -9.30 9.57
N ARG A 291 -3.55 -10.22 8.64
CA ARG A 291 -2.46 -10.11 7.66
C ARG A 291 -2.67 -11.05 6.48
N THR A 292 -1.99 -10.73 5.39
CA THR A 292 -2.01 -11.51 4.16
C THR A 292 -0.60 -11.78 3.67
N ARG A 293 -0.42 -12.84 2.88
CA ARG A 293 0.82 -13.12 2.16
C ARG A 293 0.53 -13.80 0.84
N GLN A 294 1.16 -13.33 -0.23
CA GLN A 294 1.21 -14.00 -1.52
C GLN A 294 2.60 -14.55 -1.80
N MET A 295 2.69 -15.83 -2.16
CA MET A 295 3.94 -16.46 -2.59
C MET A 295 3.71 -17.69 -3.46
N GLN A 296 4.71 -17.98 -4.28
CA GLN A 296 4.81 -19.24 -5.01
C GLN A 296 5.19 -20.37 -4.02
N LEU A 297 4.31 -21.36 -3.90
CA LEU A 297 4.53 -22.50 -3.01
C LEU A 297 5.33 -23.60 -3.73
N THR A 298 6.40 -24.07 -3.10
CA THR A 298 7.09 -25.32 -3.50
C THR A 298 6.21 -26.54 -3.23
N GLY A 299 6.57 -27.70 -3.79
CA GLY A 299 5.86 -28.97 -3.52
C GLY A 299 5.77 -29.30 -2.02
N ASP A 300 6.88 -29.15 -1.30
CA ASP A 300 6.94 -29.42 0.14
C ASP A 300 6.11 -28.42 0.95
N GLN A 301 6.16 -27.13 0.59
CA GLN A 301 5.34 -26.10 1.24
C GLN A 301 3.84 -26.34 0.99
N ALA A 302 3.46 -26.68 -0.24
CA ALA A 302 2.07 -26.98 -0.58
C ALA A 302 1.57 -28.23 0.17
N ALA A 303 2.38 -29.29 0.28
CA ALA A 303 2.06 -30.48 1.05
C ALA A 303 1.92 -30.19 2.56
N ALA A 304 2.79 -29.34 3.11
CA ALA A 304 2.74 -28.92 4.51
C ALA A 304 1.52 -28.04 4.84
N LEU A 305 1.10 -27.21 3.87
CA LEU A 305 -0.06 -26.32 4.00
C LEU A 305 -1.39 -27.10 3.91
N PHE A 306 -1.45 -28.12 3.06
CA PHE A 306 -2.66 -28.88 2.75
C PHE A 306 -2.52 -30.38 3.08
N PRO A 307 -2.34 -30.75 4.36
CA PRO A 307 -2.13 -32.14 4.74
C PRO A 307 -3.33 -32.99 4.32
N GLY A 308 -3.07 -34.07 3.56
CA GLY A 308 -4.11 -34.97 3.06
C GLY A 308 -4.92 -34.45 1.87
N ASN A 309 -4.61 -33.26 1.32
CA ASN A 309 -5.29 -32.71 0.14
C ASN A 309 -4.30 -32.50 -1.02
N ALA A 310 -3.87 -33.61 -1.62
CA ALA A 310 -2.94 -33.62 -2.74
C ALA A 310 -3.46 -32.86 -3.98
N SER A 311 -4.78 -32.84 -4.18
CA SER A 311 -5.42 -32.07 -5.25
C SER A 311 -5.14 -30.57 -5.11
N LEU A 312 -5.37 -30.02 -3.92
CA LEU A 312 -5.15 -28.61 -3.65
C LEU A 312 -3.66 -28.24 -3.67
N ALA A 313 -2.80 -29.12 -3.12
CA ALA A 313 -1.35 -28.94 -3.20
C ALA A 313 -0.84 -28.92 -4.66
N GLY A 314 -1.37 -29.83 -5.50
CA GLY A 314 -1.08 -29.84 -6.94
C GLY A 314 -1.48 -28.54 -7.64
N LYS A 315 -2.66 -27.98 -7.30
CA LYS A 315 -3.10 -26.70 -7.87
C LYS A 315 -2.27 -25.52 -7.42
N ALA A 316 -1.89 -25.45 -6.16
CA ALA A 316 -1.02 -24.39 -5.66
C ALA A 316 0.35 -24.39 -6.37
N THR A 317 0.94 -25.58 -6.56
CA THR A 317 2.23 -25.72 -7.26
C THR A 317 2.12 -25.45 -8.76
N GLU A 318 0.99 -25.79 -9.38
CA GLU A 318 0.73 -25.44 -10.78
C GLU A 318 0.55 -23.92 -10.96
N ALA A 319 -0.30 -23.30 -10.13
CA ALA A 319 -0.51 -21.85 -10.15
C ALA A 319 0.79 -21.07 -9.92
N ALA A 320 1.70 -21.60 -9.09
CA ALA A 320 3.00 -21.00 -8.83
C ALA A 320 3.89 -20.89 -10.10
N LYS A 321 3.65 -21.68 -11.16
CA LYS A 321 4.45 -21.63 -12.39
C LYS A 321 4.16 -20.42 -13.27
N SER A 322 2.94 -19.86 -13.18
CA SER A 322 2.45 -18.83 -14.10
C SER A 322 1.86 -17.60 -13.43
N THR A 323 1.78 -17.58 -12.09
CA THR A 323 1.22 -16.47 -11.32
C THR A 323 2.15 -16.09 -10.17
N ALA A 324 1.80 -15.04 -9.42
CA ALA A 324 2.48 -14.67 -8.18
C ALA A 324 2.27 -15.70 -7.04
N GLY A 325 1.47 -16.75 -7.28
CA GLY A 325 1.27 -17.87 -6.36
C GLY A 325 0.08 -17.66 -5.43
N SER A 326 -0.07 -18.61 -4.50
CA SER A 326 -1.20 -18.68 -3.57
C SER A 326 -1.23 -17.47 -2.63
N VAL A 327 -2.44 -17.11 -2.19
CA VAL A 327 -2.66 -16.04 -1.20
C VAL A 327 -3.18 -16.64 0.09
N MET A 328 -2.45 -16.40 1.17
CA MET A 328 -2.74 -16.84 2.52
C MET A 328 -3.21 -15.66 3.37
N MET A 329 -4.23 -15.89 4.17
CA MET A 329 -4.88 -14.88 4.99
C MET A 329 -5.06 -15.41 6.41
N GLU A 330 -4.65 -14.60 7.39
CA GLU A 330 -4.96 -14.85 8.79
C GLU A 330 -6.10 -13.91 9.21
N PHE A 331 -7.20 -14.50 9.68
CA PHE A 331 -8.31 -13.80 10.28
C PHE A 331 -8.40 -14.12 11.76
N GLN A 332 -8.97 -13.21 12.54
CA GLN A 332 -9.24 -13.43 13.95
C GLN A 332 -10.57 -12.82 14.37
N GLY A 333 -11.31 -13.54 15.23
CA GLY A 333 -12.49 -13.03 15.89
C GLY A 333 -13.37 -14.15 16.44
N PRO A 334 -14.25 -13.87 17.42
CA PRO A 334 -15.02 -14.87 18.14
C PRO A 334 -15.85 -15.79 17.24
N GLN A 335 -16.33 -15.24 16.11
CA GLN A 335 -17.22 -15.91 15.17
C GLN A 335 -16.58 -16.17 13.80
N SER A 336 -15.24 -16.06 13.70
CA SER A 336 -14.49 -16.20 12.45
C SER A 336 -14.84 -17.47 11.65
N TYR A 337 -14.93 -18.62 12.32
CA TYR A 337 -15.33 -19.89 11.70
C TYR A 337 -16.76 -19.89 11.17
N GLN A 338 -17.70 -19.33 11.93
CA GLN A 338 -19.10 -19.24 11.50
C GLN A 338 -19.23 -18.30 10.31
N HIS A 339 -18.59 -17.13 10.36
CA HIS A 339 -18.59 -16.17 9.27
C HIS A 339 -18.01 -16.78 7.99
N ALA A 340 -16.86 -17.45 8.07
CA ALA A 340 -16.27 -18.13 6.93
C ALA A 340 -17.20 -19.23 6.39
N ASN A 341 -17.75 -20.09 7.24
CA ASN A 341 -18.67 -21.16 6.81
C ASN A 341 -19.91 -20.62 6.11
N ASP A 342 -20.46 -19.49 6.56
CA ASP A 342 -21.62 -18.87 5.91
C ASP A 342 -21.26 -18.23 4.57
N ILE A 343 -20.08 -17.61 4.48
CA ILE A 343 -19.58 -17.06 3.22
C ILE A 343 -19.35 -18.18 2.21
N MET A 344 -18.77 -19.31 2.62
CA MET A 344 -18.49 -20.45 1.73
C MET A 344 -19.76 -21.12 1.18
N LYS A 345 -20.95 -20.85 1.74
CA LYS A 345 -22.25 -21.33 1.20
C LYS A 345 -22.81 -20.45 0.09
N ASP A 346 -22.35 -19.20 -0.05
CA ASP A 346 -22.74 -18.35 -1.17
C ASP A 346 -22.28 -18.99 -2.49
N ALA A 347 -23.15 -19.01 -3.49
CA ALA A 347 -22.94 -19.68 -4.77
C ALA A 347 -21.58 -19.33 -5.41
N ARG A 348 -21.12 -18.08 -5.27
CA ARG A 348 -19.85 -17.63 -5.85
C ARG A 348 -18.62 -18.32 -5.24
N PHE A 349 -18.64 -18.58 -3.92
CA PHE A 349 -17.56 -19.29 -3.23
C PHE A 349 -17.76 -20.80 -3.25
N ALA A 350 -19.02 -21.25 -3.23
CA ALA A 350 -19.36 -22.67 -3.28
C ALA A 350 -18.91 -23.32 -4.60
N SER A 351 -19.10 -22.66 -5.75
CA SER A 351 -18.56 -23.17 -7.03
C SER A 351 -17.03 -23.27 -7.00
N GLU A 352 -16.35 -22.24 -6.50
CA GLU A 352 -14.89 -22.24 -6.44
C GLU A 352 -14.31 -23.29 -5.45
N ALA A 353 -15.02 -23.54 -4.35
CA ALA A 353 -14.62 -24.50 -3.33
C ALA A 353 -14.99 -25.94 -3.68
N ALA A 354 -16.21 -26.18 -4.15
CA ALA A 354 -16.73 -27.53 -4.40
C ALA A 354 -16.36 -28.04 -5.79
N GLU A 355 -16.44 -27.20 -6.82
CA GLU A 355 -16.20 -27.63 -8.21
C GLU A 355 -14.74 -27.46 -8.58
N ARG A 356 -14.14 -26.35 -8.12
CA ARG A 356 -12.75 -26.02 -8.43
C ARG A 356 -11.79 -26.29 -7.30
N ASN A 357 -12.20 -26.70 -6.10
CA ASN A 357 -11.34 -27.06 -4.97
C ASN A 357 -10.07 -26.20 -4.90
N ASN A 358 -10.26 -24.88 -4.78
CA ASN A 358 -9.20 -23.85 -4.84
C ASN A 358 -9.02 -23.07 -3.53
N ILE A 359 -9.97 -23.21 -2.60
CA ILE A 359 -9.98 -22.48 -1.33
C ILE A 359 -9.80 -23.49 -0.20
N PHE A 360 -8.77 -23.29 0.62
CA PHE A 360 -8.61 -23.95 1.89
C PHE A 360 -9.09 -23.04 3.02
N VAL A 361 -9.83 -23.62 3.95
CA VAL A 361 -10.21 -22.99 5.21
C VAL A 361 -9.80 -23.94 6.32
N SER A 362 -9.07 -23.47 7.33
CA SER A 362 -8.72 -24.29 8.49
C SER A 362 -9.97 -24.75 9.22
N ASN A 363 -9.93 -25.95 9.80
CA ASN A 363 -11.08 -26.51 10.54
C ASN A 363 -11.12 -26.09 12.02
N ASP A 364 -9.98 -25.67 12.57
CA ASP A 364 -9.83 -25.33 13.98
C ASP A 364 -8.65 -24.37 14.22
N THR A 365 -8.70 -23.66 15.35
CA THR A 365 -7.74 -22.62 15.72
C THR A 365 -6.32 -23.16 15.88
N ALA A 366 -6.13 -24.38 16.38
CA ALA A 366 -4.80 -24.94 16.56
C ALA A 366 -4.11 -25.20 15.21
N THR A 367 -4.86 -25.74 14.25
CA THR A 367 -4.41 -25.88 12.86
C THR A 367 -4.12 -24.51 12.25
N ALA A 368 -5.02 -23.53 12.42
CA ALA A 368 -4.85 -22.17 11.87
C ALA A 368 -3.58 -21.50 12.38
N LEU A 369 -3.32 -21.56 13.69
CA LEU A 369 -2.12 -20.99 14.31
C LEU A 369 -0.84 -21.66 13.81
N ARG A 370 -0.82 -22.99 13.70
CA ARG A 370 0.32 -23.74 13.15
C ARG A 370 0.62 -23.32 11.70
N LEU A 371 -0.41 -23.21 10.85
CA LEU A 371 -0.25 -22.81 9.46
C LEU A 371 0.18 -21.33 9.33
N SER A 372 -0.38 -20.46 10.17
CA SER A 372 0.03 -19.06 10.24
C SER A 372 1.51 -18.93 10.63
N ASP A 373 1.98 -19.68 11.63
CA ASP A 373 3.39 -19.68 12.02
C ASP A 373 4.32 -20.14 10.89
N LEU A 374 3.97 -21.24 10.21
CA LEU A 374 4.71 -21.71 9.03
C LEU A 374 4.81 -20.61 7.96
N VAL A 375 3.68 -20.03 7.59
CA VAL A 375 3.58 -19.07 6.48
C VAL A 375 4.21 -17.73 6.81
N PHE A 376 4.01 -17.20 8.02
CA PHE A 376 4.37 -15.82 8.32
C PHE A 376 5.64 -15.68 9.17
N GLN A 377 6.17 -16.75 9.75
CA GLN A 377 7.40 -16.72 10.57
C GLN A 377 8.50 -17.57 9.98
N GLN A 378 8.19 -18.82 9.58
CA GLN A 378 9.23 -19.77 9.19
C GLN A 378 9.63 -19.66 7.72
N TRP A 379 8.66 -19.51 6.82
CA TRP A 379 8.94 -19.47 5.39
C TRP A 379 9.47 -18.11 4.98
N LYS A 380 10.76 -18.04 4.64
CA LYS A 380 11.34 -16.86 4.01
C LYS A 380 10.85 -16.75 2.56
N PRO A 381 10.69 -15.53 2.02
CA PRO A 381 10.53 -15.37 0.58
C PRO A 381 11.71 -16.03 -0.12
N VAL A 382 11.44 -16.80 -1.18
CA VAL A 382 12.50 -17.15 -2.13
C VAL A 382 12.78 -15.85 -2.88
N ILE A 383 13.90 -15.19 -2.53
CA ILE A 383 14.34 -13.93 -3.15
C ILE A 383 14.87 -14.21 -4.55
#